data_AF-A0A2V7DQU5-F1
#
_entry.id   AF-A0A2V7DQU5-F1
#
_cell.length_a   1.000
_cell.length_b   1.000
_cell.length_c   1.000
_cell.angle_alpha   90.00
_cell.angle_beta   90.00
_cell.angle_gamma   90.00
#
_symmetry.space_group_name_H-M   'P 1'
#
loop_
_entity.id
_entity.type
_entity.pdbx_description
1 polymer ?
#
loop_
_entity_poly.entity_id
_entity_poly.type
_entity_poly.pdbx_seq_one_letter_code
_entity_poly.pdbx_strand_id
1 'polypeptide(L)'
;MRVVDRTIVTLVYSAVPGQPMAPELSEDDKVQLRGVISDGQTRSYLDGAVLKIMAPITSERGDRTIAATVVHLPAERFLEAIRRNLRLSALVAAGVLAVGLVASVIMARRVTGPVGSLTDAATALENHTFEPGALSEVMQRTDELGHLARVFNRMALEVYAREQRLRQEVQQLRIEIDEAKKVRQVAEITETDYFQDLRQRAQGLRARFEGSSGTT
;
A
#
# COMPACT_ATOMS: atom_id res chain seq x y z
N MET A 1 -5.05 53.79 24.44
CA MET A 1 -4.35 54.82 23.63
C MET A 1 -3.64 55.77 24.58
N ARG A 2 -2.42 56.20 24.29
CA ARG A 2 -1.64 57.14 25.11
C ARG A 2 -0.99 58.18 24.19
N VAL A 3 -1.07 59.46 24.52
CA VAL A 3 -0.42 60.55 23.78
C VAL A 3 0.74 61.05 24.61
N VAL A 4 1.91 61.16 24.00
CA VAL A 4 3.14 61.66 24.64
C VAL A 4 3.64 62.90 23.91
N ASP A 5 4.22 63.83 24.65
CA ASP A 5 4.89 64.99 24.06
C ASP A 5 6.33 64.66 23.61
N ARG A 6 7.06 65.68 23.15
CA ARG A 6 8.48 65.56 22.75
C ARG A 6 9.43 65.16 23.88
N THR A 7 9.04 65.41 25.13
CA THR A 7 9.82 65.04 26.33
C THR A 7 9.44 63.65 26.85
N ILE A 8 8.56 62.93 26.14
CA ILE A 8 8.06 61.60 26.49
C ILE A 8 7.19 61.64 27.75
N VAL A 9 6.63 62.82 28.07
CA VAL A 9 5.65 62.97 29.13
C VAL A 9 4.28 62.60 28.58
N THR A 10 3.55 61.75 29.31
CA THR A 10 2.19 61.36 28.95
C THR A 10 1.25 62.55 29.13
N LEU A 11 0.67 63.04 28.04
CA LEU A 11 -0.30 64.13 28.03
C LEU A 11 -1.73 63.62 28.27
N VAL A 12 -2.08 62.51 27.62
CA VAL A 12 -3.42 61.91 27.69
C VAL A 12 -3.27 60.40 27.63
N TYR A 13 -4.08 59.66 28.37
CA TYR A 13 -4.18 58.21 28.21
C TYR A 13 -5.61 57.71 28.42
N SER A 14 -5.91 56.59 27.77
CA SER A 14 -7.15 55.83 27.92
C SER A 14 -6.79 54.34 27.93
N ALA A 15 -7.13 53.66 29.02
CA ALA A 15 -6.94 52.22 29.17
C ALA A 15 -8.04 51.46 28.43
N VAL A 16 -7.68 50.37 27.78
CA VAL A 16 -8.67 49.44 27.21
C VAL A 16 -9.30 48.64 28.36
N PRO A 17 -10.64 48.44 28.38
CA PRO A 17 -11.28 47.66 29.44
C PRO A 17 -10.65 46.27 29.60
N GLY A 18 -10.27 45.92 30.83
CA GLY A 18 -9.73 44.60 31.18
C GLY A 18 -8.21 44.44 31.13
N GLN A 19 -7.43 45.49 30.79
CA GLN A 19 -5.96 45.45 30.90
C GLN A 19 -5.44 46.60 31.77
N PRO A 20 -4.71 46.31 32.86
CA PRO A 20 -4.05 47.35 33.66
C PRO A 20 -2.92 47.97 32.82
N MET A 21 -3.02 49.29 32.59
CA MET A 21 -1.97 50.04 31.92
C MET A 21 -1.00 50.59 32.98
N ALA A 22 0.28 50.24 32.89
CA ALA A 22 1.30 50.79 33.79
C ALA A 22 1.33 52.33 33.65
N PRO A 23 1.34 53.08 34.75
CA PRO A 23 1.35 54.55 34.71
C PRO A 23 2.62 55.10 34.05
N GLU A 24 3.74 54.36 34.13
CA GLU A 24 5.00 54.72 33.51
C GLU A 24 5.25 53.95 32.19
N LEU A 25 6.05 54.56 31.32
CA LEU A 25 6.51 53.95 30.06
C LEU A 25 7.74 53.09 30.33
N SER A 26 7.79 51.89 29.72
CA SER A 26 9.00 51.05 29.74
C SER A 26 10.18 51.75 29.07
N GLU A 27 11.42 51.37 29.39
CA GLU A 27 12.61 51.90 28.71
C GLU A 27 12.58 51.61 27.21
N ASP A 28 12.08 50.44 26.80
CA ASP A 28 11.88 50.11 25.39
C ASP A 28 10.84 51.03 24.74
N ASP A 29 9.76 51.36 25.45
CA ASP A 29 8.74 52.29 24.96
C ASP A 29 9.35 53.69 24.73
N LYS A 30 10.19 54.16 25.66
CA LYS A 30 10.87 55.46 25.55
C LYS A 30 11.85 55.48 24.38
N VAL A 31 12.61 54.41 24.16
CA VAL A 31 13.56 54.30 23.04
C VAL A 31 12.81 54.35 21.69
N GLN A 32 11.72 53.59 21.56
CA GLN A 32 10.94 53.58 20.32
C GLN A 32 10.22 54.92 20.08
N LEU A 33 9.68 55.55 21.13
CA LEU A 33 9.05 56.86 21.06
C LEU A 33 10.03 57.97 20.64
N ARG A 34 11.27 57.96 21.15
CA ARG A 34 12.32 58.88 20.69
C ARG A 34 12.55 58.71 19.19
N GLY A 35 12.61 57.47 18.72
CA GLY A 35 12.71 57.16 17.29
C GLY A 35 11.61 57.84 16.48
N VAL A 36 10.34 57.59 16.83
CA VAL A 36 9.16 58.17 16.16
C VAL A 36 9.16 59.69 16.18
N ILE A 37 9.56 60.31 17.29
CA ILE A 37 9.62 61.78 17.42
C ILE A 37 10.76 62.36 16.57
N SER A 38 11.88 61.64 16.43
CA SER A 38 13.05 62.07 15.67
C SER A 38 12.92 61.88 14.16
N ASP A 39 12.43 60.73 13.70
CA ASP A 39 12.34 60.39 12.27
C ASP A 39 10.95 60.67 11.66
N GLY A 40 9.93 60.89 12.50
CA GLY A 40 8.56 61.10 12.04
C GLY A 40 7.96 59.87 11.35
N GLN A 41 8.49 58.67 11.60
CA GLN A 41 7.98 57.42 11.01
C GLN A 41 7.17 56.64 12.06
N THR A 42 6.07 56.04 11.60
CA THR A 42 5.31 55.11 12.44
C THR A 42 6.16 53.87 12.73
N ARG A 43 6.30 53.52 14.01
CA ARG A 43 6.98 52.31 14.45
C ARG A 43 6.01 51.36 15.11
N SER A 44 6.21 50.06 14.89
CA SER A 44 5.46 49.01 15.56
C SER A 44 6.40 47.93 16.08
N TYR A 45 6.09 47.40 17.26
CA TYR A 45 6.78 46.25 17.83
C TYR A 45 5.83 45.46 18.72
N LEU A 46 6.20 44.20 18.93
CA LEU A 46 5.47 43.29 19.79
C LEU A 46 6.15 43.28 21.17
N ASP A 47 5.38 43.59 22.20
CA ASP A 47 5.79 43.49 23.60
C ASP A 47 4.87 42.49 24.30
N GLY A 48 5.40 41.30 24.57
CA GLY A 48 4.60 40.16 25.02
C GLY A 48 3.47 39.82 24.04
N ALA A 49 2.22 39.99 24.49
CA ALA A 49 1.01 39.76 23.70
C ALA A 49 0.33 41.07 23.25
N VAL A 50 1.01 42.21 23.31
CA VAL A 50 0.46 43.51 22.90
C VAL A 50 1.28 44.05 21.73
N LEU A 51 0.60 44.25 20.60
CA LEU A 51 1.17 44.99 19.49
C LEU A 51 1.07 46.48 19.81
N LYS A 52 2.22 47.13 20.01
CA LYS A 52 2.32 48.56 20.25
C LYS A 52 2.58 49.27 18.92
N ILE A 53 1.72 50.22 18.58
CA ILE A 53 1.87 51.07 17.38
C ILE A 53 2.06 52.50 17.85
N MET A 54 3.14 53.13 17.40
CA MET A 54 3.51 54.50 17.75
C MET A 54 3.51 55.35 16.50
N ALA A 55 2.58 56.30 16.43
CA ALA A 55 2.41 57.20 15.28
C ALA A 55 2.74 58.65 15.68
N PRO A 56 3.50 59.39 14.88
CA PRO A 56 3.81 60.78 15.16
C PRO A 56 2.56 61.66 14.97
N ILE A 57 2.44 62.68 15.79
CA ILE A 57 1.52 63.79 15.60
C ILE A 57 2.37 64.95 15.10
N THR A 58 2.17 65.36 13.85
CA THR A 58 2.87 66.49 13.24
C THR A 58 2.06 67.78 13.38
N SER A 59 2.76 68.91 13.39
CA SER A 59 2.14 70.24 13.35
C SER A 59 1.38 70.46 12.03
N GLU A 60 0.43 71.40 11.98
CA GLU A 60 -0.37 71.73 10.77
C GLU A 60 0.49 72.07 9.54
N ARG A 61 1.72 72.56 9.73
CA ARG A 61 2.69 72.80 8.65
C ARG A 61 3.48 71.56 8.21
N GLY A 62 3.28 70.40 8.83
CA GLY A 62 3.92 69.12 8.51
C GLY A 62 5.42 68.99 8.85
N ASP A 63 6.09 70.10 9.13
CA ASP A 63 7.56 70.18 9.24
C ASP A 63 8.14 69.67 10.58
N ARG A 64 7.29 69.48 11.59
CA ARG A 64 7.73 69.17 12.95
C ARG A 64 6.78 68.19 13.66
N THR A 65 7.32 67.06 14.12
CA THR A 65 6.62 66.11 15.01
C THR A 65 6.46 66.72 16.40
N ILE A 66 5.25 67.06 16.81
CA ILE A 66 4.96 67.75 18.09
C ILE A 66 4.62 66.78 19.23
N ALA A 67 4.16 65.57 18.90
CA ALA A 67 3.80 64.54 19.87
C ALA A 67 3.82 63.15 19.20
N ALA A 68 3.56 62.10 19.96
CA ALA A 68 3.35 60.76 19.44
C ALA A 68 2.13 60.10 20.12
N THR A 69 1.38 59.28 19.38
CA THR A 69 0.31 58.44 19.91
C THR A 69 0.76 57.00 19.97
N VAL A 70 0.61 56.37 21.12
CA VAL A 70 0.79 54.93 21.35
C VAL A 70 -0.57 54.24 21.43
N VAL A 71 -0.82 53.34 20.48
CA VAL A 71 -1.98 52.44 20.49
C VAL A 71 -1.51 51.07 20.95
N HIS A 72 -2.21 50.52 21.94
CA HIS A 72 -1.97 49.18 22.47
C HIS A 72 -3.05 48.28 21.91
N LEU A 73 -2.68 47.33 21.06
CA LEU A 73 -3.59 46.36 20.50
C LEU A 73 -3.35 45.00 21.17
N PRO A 74 -4.32 44.47 21.93
CA PRO A 74 -4.19 43.15 22.54
C PRO A 74 -4.19 42.09 21.43
N ALA A 75 -3.03 41.49 21.18
CA ALA A 75 -2.87 40.42 20.21
C ALA A 75 -3.55 39.12 20.69
N GLU A 76 -3.91 39.02 21.97
CA GLU A 76 -4.64 37.88 22.54
C GLU A 76 -5.93 37.57 21.77
N ARG A 77 -6.75 38.59 21.46
CA ARG A 77 -7.99 38.41 20.68
C ARG A 77 -7.71 37.98 19.24
N PHE A 78 -6.60 38.44 18.67
CA PHE A 78 -6.19 38.07 17.32
C PHE A 78 -5.64 36.64 17.27
N LEU A 79 -4.81 36.27 18.25
CA LEU A 79 -4.25 34.93 18.39
C LEU A 79 -5.34 33.90 18.75
N GLU A 80 -6.36 34.28 19.51
CA GLU A 80 -7.55 33.44 19.75
C GLU A 80 -8.33 33.17 18.46
N ALA A 81 -8.51 34.18 17.61
CA ALA A 81 -9.14 34.01 16.29
C ALA A 81 -8.32 33.07 15.39
N ILE A 82 -6.98 33.20 15.38
CA ILE A 82 -6.09 32.30 14.62
C ILE A 82 -6.12 30.87 15.18
N ARG A 83 -6.03 30.69 16.51
CA ARG A 83 -6.02 29.38 17.17
C ARG A 83 -7.32 28.61 16.91
N ARG A 84 -8.47 29.28 16.90
CA ARG A 84 -9.77 28.65 16.60
C ARG A 84 -9.79 28.07 15.18
N ASN A 85 -9.35 28.84 14.20
CA ASN A 85 -9.30 28.39 12.81
C ASN A 85 -8.27 27.25 12.62
N LEU A 86 -7.09 27.36 13.24
CA LEU A 86 -6.07 26.30 13.20
C LEU A 86 -6.59 24.98 13.79
N ARG A 87 -7.33 25.02 14.90
CA ARG A 87 -7.93 23.80 15.49
C ARG A 87 -8.94 23.14 14.55
N LEU A 88 -9.80 23.92 13.92
CA LEU A 88 -10.77 23.39 12.94
C LEU A 88 -10.05 22.79 11.72
N SER A 89 -9.07 23.49 11.15
CA SER A 89 -8.27 22.97 10.04
C SER A 89 -7.50 21.71 10.42
N ALA A 90 -6.93 21.65 11.63
CA ALA A 90 -6.24 20.46 12.13
C ALA A 90 -7.18 19.26 12.29
N LEU A 91 -8.41 19.47 12.78
CA LEU A 91 -9.42 18.41 12.88
C LEU A 91 -9.86 17.91 11.51
N VAL A 92 -10.06 18.80 10.55
CA VAL A 92 -10.39 18.41 9.17
C VAL A 92 -9.23 17.62 8.55
N ALA A 93 -7.99 18.09 8.70
CA ALA A 93 -6.81 17.37 8.20
C ALA A 93 -6.66 15.99 8.83
N ALA A 94 -6.82 15.89 10.16
CA ALA A 94 -6.81 14.61 10.88
C ALA A 94 -7.94 13.68 10.41
N GLY A 95 -9.13 14.22 10.17
CA GLY A 95 -10.27 13.48 9.63
C GLY A 95 -10.00 12.91 8.24
N VAL A 96 -9.47 13.72 7.32
CA VAL A 96 -9.10 13.27 5.97
C VAL A 96 -8.04 12.17 6.02
N LEU A 97 -7.02 12.33 6.85
CA LEU A 97 -5.98 11.30 7.05
C LEU A 97 -6.57 10.01 7.62
N ALA A 98 -7.44 10.11 8.63
CA ALA A 98 -8.09 8.95 9.23
C ALA A 98 -8.96 8.20 8.21
N VAL A 99 -9.77 8.91 7.42
CA VAL A 99 -10.59 8.31 6.36
C VAL A 99 -9.71 7.64 5.31
N GLY A 100 -8.63 8.29 4.88
CA GLY A 100 -7.67 7.72 3.93
C GLY A 100 -7.02 6.43 4.42
N LEU A 101 -6.58 6.40 5.68
CA LEU A 101 -6.01 5.21 6.32
C LEU A 101 -7.03 4.08 6.41
N VAL A 102 -8.26 4.39 6.86
CA VAL A 102 -9.33 3.40 6.95
C VAL A 102 -9.67 2.85 5.57
N ALA A 103 -9.83 3.70 4.56
CA ALA A 103 -10.10 3.28 3.19
C ALA A 103 -8.96 2.41 2.61
N SER A 104 -7.71 2.79 2.89
CA SER A 104 -6.52 2.01 2.48
C SER A 104 -6.53 0.61 3.09
N VAL A 105 -6.77 0.48 4.39
CA VAL A 105 -6.85 -0.83 5.08
C VAL A 105 -8.02 -1.65 4.55
N ILE A 106 -9.18 -1.02 4.30
CA ILE A 106 -10.34 -1.69 3.71
C ILE A 106 -10.00 -2.23 2.32
N MET A 107 -9.39 -1.42 1.44
CA MET A 107 -9.03 -1.84 0.08
C MET A 107 -8.03 -2.99 0.08
N ALA A 108 -6.98 -2.90 0.91
CA ALA A 108 -5.98 -3.96 1.06
C ALA A 108 -6.61 -5.29 1.47
N ARG A 109 -7.55 -5.27 2.42
CA ARG A 109 -8.25 -6.48 2.87
C ARG A 109 -9.30 -6.98 1.88
N ARG A 110 -9.99 -6.09 1.18
CA ARG A 110 -11.09 -6.48 0.28
C ARG A 110 -10.63 -6.89 -1.12
N VAL A 111 -9.49 -6.39 -1.59
CA VAL A 111 -9.03 -6.65 -2.96
C VAL A 111 -7.68 -7.36 -2.96
N THR A 112 -6.65 -6.76 -2.35
CA THR A 112 -5.28 -7.29 -2.42
C THR A 112 -5.15 -8.68 -1.82
N GLY A 113 -5.76 -8.94 -0.66
CA GLY A 113 -5.75 -10.26 -0.02
C GLY A 113 -6.32 -11.38 -0.92
N PRO A 114 -7.59 -11.29 -1.35
CA PRO A 114 -8.19 -12.28 -2.24
C PRO A 114 -7.46 -12.47 -3.56
N VAL A 115 -6.97 -11.38 -4.18
CA VAL A 115 -6.18 -11.47 -5.41
C VAL A 115 -4.87 -12.23 -5.17
N GLY A 116 -4.24 -12.03 -4.00
CA GLY A 116 -3.12 -12.85 -3.54
C GLY A 116 -3.47 -14.33 -3.46
N SER A 117 -4.58 -14.69 -2.81
CA SER A 117 -5.02 -16.10 -2.74
C SER A 117 -5.30 -16.73 -4.10
N LEU A 118 -5.87 -15.98 -5.06
CA LEU A 118 -6.03 -16.44 -6.44
C LEU A 118 -4.68 -16.64 -7.15
N THR A 119 -3.72 -15.78 -6.86
CA THR A 119 -2.36 -15.87 -7.42
C THR A 119 -1.65 -17.12 -6.88
N ASP A 120 -1.71 -17.34 -5.56
CA ASP A 120 -1.15 -18.52 -4.91
C ASP A 120 -1.79 -19.82 -5.43
N ALA A 121 -3.11 -19.82 -5.62
CA ALA A 121 -3.83 -20.95 -6.21
C ALA A 121 -3.41 -21.22 -7.67
N ALA A 122 -3.15 -20.18 -8.46
CA ALA A 122 -2.64 -20.32 -9.83
C ALA A 122 -1.21 -20.87 -9.84
N THR A 123 -0.33 -20.39 -8.97
CA THR A 123 1.03 -20.93 -8.83
C THR A 123 1.01 -22.38 -8.33
N ALA A 124 0.10 -22.73 -7.43
CA ALA A 124 -0.07 -24.12 -6.99
C ALA A 124 -0.55 -25.03 -8.13
N LEU A 125 -1.44 -24.54 -9.00
CA LEU A 125 -1.90 -25.28 -10.18
C LEU A 125 -0.77 -25.48 -11.20
N GLU A 126 0.03 -24.45 -11.46
CA GLU A 126 1.20 -24.54 -12.34
C GLU A 126 2.23 -25.56 -11.84
N ASN A 127 2.43 -25.65 -10.52
CA ASN A 127 3.35 -26.60 -9.90
C ASN A 127 2.74 -27.99 -9.65
N HIS A 128 1.52 -28.26 -10.13
CA HIS A 128 0.76 -29.50 -9.88
C HIS A 128 0.53 -29.83 -8.38
N THR A 129 0.55 -28.83 -7.51
CA THR A 129 0.29 -28.95 -6.06
C THR A 129 -1.01 -28.27 -5.64
N PHE A 130 -1.94 -28.07 -6.57
CA PHE A 130 -3.22 -27.43 -6.29
C PHE A 130 -4.12 -28.35 -5.45
N GLU A 131 -4.57 -27.83 -4.31
CA GLU A 131 -5.48 -28.54 -3.41
C GLU A 131 -6.93 -28.06 -3.61
N PRO A 132 -7.89 -28.98 -3.83
CA PRO A 132 -9.30 -28.65 -3.85
C PRO A 132 -9.74 -27.98 -2.54
N GLY A 133 -10.20 -26.74 -2.62
CA GLY A 133 -10.61 -25.94 -1.46
C GLY A 133 -9.63 -24.86 -1.03
N ALA A 134 -8.48 -24.72 -1.68
CA ALA A 134 -7.56 -23.60 -1.46
C ALA A 134 -8.22 -22.21 -1.59
N LEU A 135 -9.31 -22.11 -2.37
CA LEU A 135 -10.07 -20.87 -2.58
C LEU A 135 -11.41 -20.83 -1.84
N SER A 136 -11.70 -21.77 -0.93
CA SER A 136 -13.01 -21.88 -0.28
C SER A 136 -13.46 -20.63 0.46
N GLU A 137 -12.52 -19.86 1.03
CA GLU A 137 -12.84 -18.59 1.70
C GLU A 137 -13.24 -17.51 0.67
N VAL A 138 -12.47 -17.36 -0.41
CA VAL A 138 -12.76 -16.35 -1.45
C VAL A 138 -14.04 -16.70 -2.22
N MET A 139 -14.30 -17.99 -2.45
CA MET A 139 -15.50 -18.48 -3.13
C MET A 139 -16.82 -18.17 -2.41
N GLN A 140 -16.80 -17.90 -1.11
CA GLN A 140 -17.99 -17.52 -0.35
C GLN A 140 -18.41 -16.06 -0.58
N ARG A 141 -17.53 -15.25 -1.18
CA ARG A 141 -17.85 -13.85 -1.47
C ARG A 141 -18.92 -13.73 -2.55
N THR A 142 -19.77 -12.73 -2.40
CA THR A 142 -20.89 -12.44 -3.31
C THR A 142 -20.54 -11.41 -4.38
N ASP A 143 -19.28 -10.99 -4.46
CA ASP A 143 -18.77 -10.02 -5.42
C ASP A 143 -18.08 -10.70 -6.62
N GLU A 144 -17.52 -9.87 -7.52
CA GLU A 144 -16.83 -10.30 -8.74
C GLU A 144 -15.61 -11.17 -8.42
N LEU A 145 -14.91 -10.90 -7.31
CA LEU A 145 -13.78 -11.71 -6.87
C LEU A 145 -14.23 -13.11 -6.42
N GLY A 146 -15.35 -13.21 -5.71
CA GLY A 146 -15.95 -14.50 -5.38
C GLY A 146 -16.42 -15.27 -6.62
N HIS A 147 -17.00 -14.57 -7.60
CA HIS A 147 -17.37 -15.17 -8.88
C HIS A 147 -16.14 -15.71 -9.62
N LEU A 148 -15.08 -14.90 -9.72
CA LEU A 148 -13.82 -15.30 -10.35
C LEU A 148 -13.21 -16.52 -9.66
N ALA A 149 -13.18 -16.55 -8.32
CA ALA A 149 -12.66 -17.68 -7.55
C ALA A 149 -13.46 -18.98 -7.82
N ARG A 150 -14.79 -18.90 -7.93
CA ARG A 150 -15.62 -20.08 -8.27
C ARG A 150 -15.32 -20.59 -9.68
N VAL A 151 -15.19 -19.69 -10.66
CA VAL A 151 -14.85 -20.04 -12.04
C VAL A 151 -13.44 -20.65 -12.13
N PHE A 152 -12.46 -20.02 -11.47
CA PHE A 152 -11.09 -20.51 -11.41
C PHE A 152 -11.02 -21.90 -10.77
N ASN A 153 -11.68 -22.11 -9.62
CA ASN A 153 -11.70 -23.42 -8.96
C ASN A 153 -12.28 -24.51 -9.86
N ARG A 154 -13.37 -24.23 -10.60
CA ARG A 154 -13.93 -25.19 -11.57
C ARG A 154 -12.93 -25.53 -12.67
N MET A 155 -12.23 -24.53 -13.21
CA MET A 155 -11.20 -24.73 -14.22
C MET A 155 -10.03 -25.57 -13.69
N ALA A 156 -9.53 -25.27 -12.48
CA ALA A 156 -8.44 -26.00 -11.85
C ALA A 156 -8.78 -27.49 -11.66
N LEU A 157 -10.01 -27.79 -11.20
CA LEU A 157 -10.49 -29.17 -11.06
C LEU A 157 -10.60 -29.90 -12.40
N GLU A 158 -11.05 -29.20 -13.46
CA GLU A 158 -11.15 -29.78 -14.80
C GLU A 158 -9.78 -30.08 -15.39
N VAL A 159 -8.81 -29.16 -15.24
CA VAL A 159 -7.42 -29.37 -15.65
C VAL A 159 -6.82 -30.56 -14.93
N TYR A 160 -6.98 -30.64 -13.61
CA TYR A 160 -6.48 -31.75 -12.80
C TYR A 160 -7.08 -33.10 -13.25
N ALA A 161 -8.40 -33.17 -13.44
CA ALA A 161 -9.06 -34.37 -13.92
C ALA A 161 -8.59 -34.78 -15.33
N ARG A 162 -8.38 -33.80 -16.21
CA ARG A 162 -7.85 -34.03 -17.57
C ARG A 162 -6.42 -34.57 -17.53
N GLU A 163 -5.55 -34.00 -16.69
CA GLU A 163 -4.18 -34.50 -16.51
C GLU A 163 -4.15 -35.93 -15.98
N GLN A 164 -5.00 -36.26 -15.01
CA GLN A 164 -5.08 -37.63 -14.48
C GLN A 164 -5.51 -38.63 -15.56
N ARG A 165 -6.52 -38.30 -16.38
CA ARG A 165 -6.95 -39.15 -17.50
C ARG A 165 -5.84 -39.33 -18.52
N LEU A 166 -5.17 -38.25 -18.91
CA LEU A 166 -4.02 -38.31 -19.83
C LEU A 166 -2.89 -39.19 -19.28
N ARG A 167 -2.57 -39.11 -17.98
CA ARG A 167 -1.56 -39.98 -17.36
C ARG A 167 -1.97 -41.45 -17.40
N GLN A 168 -3.24 -41.76 -17.16
CA GLN A 168 -3.77 -43.13 -17.24
C GLN A 168 -3.70 -43.68 -18.67
N GLU A 169 -4.13 -42.89 -19.67
CA GLU A 169 -4.05 -43.26 -21.09
C GLU A 169 -2.61 -43.52 -21.53
N VAL A 170 -1.67 -42.63 -21.17
CA VAL A 170 -0.24 -42.82 -21.47
C VAL A 170 0.33 -44.07 -20.80
N GLN A 171 -0.07 -44.37 -19.57
CA GLN A 171 0.37 -45.57 -18.87
C GLN A 171 -0.17 -46.84 -19.53
N GLN A 172 -1.45 -46.84 -19.91
CA GLN A 172 -2.07 -47.96 -20.60
C GLN A 172 -1.41 -48.21 -21.97
N LEU A 173 -1.20 -47.14 -22.75
CA LEU A 173 -0.50 -47.22 -24.03
C LEU A 173 0.93 -47.77 -23.88
N ARG A 174 1.64 -47.40 -22.80
CA ARG A 174 2.98 -47.97 -22.51
C ARG A 174 2.93 -49.47 -22.26
N ILE A 175 1.94 -49.95 -21.50
CA ILE A 175 1.76 -51.38 -21.21
C ILE A 175 1.48 -52.15 -22.51
N GLU A 176 0.56 -51.65 -23.34
CA GLU A 176 0.22 -52.28 -24.62
C GLU A 176 1.43 -52.35 -25.57
N ILE A 177 2.24 -51.28 -25.64
CA ILE A 177 3.47 -51.26 -26.44
C ILE A 177 4.48 -52.29 -25.92
N ASP A 178 4.67 -52.38 -24.61
CA ASP A 178 5.63 -53.30 -23.99
C ASP A 178 5.21 -54.77 -24.19
N GLU A 179 3.91 -55.07 -24.09
CA GLU A 179 3.38 -56.40 -24.42
C GLU A 179 3.59 -56.73 -25.90
N ALA A 180 3.25 -55.81 -26.80
CA ALA A 180 3.43 -56.01 -28.24
C ALA A 180 4.91 -56.18 -28.66
N LYS A 181 5.84 -55.57 -27.93
CA LYS A 181 7.29 -55.77 -28.12
C LYS A 181 7.75 -57.13 -27.60
N LYS A 182 7.30 -57.55 -26.42
CA LYS A 182 7.61 -58.88 -25.85
C LYS A 182 7.13 -59.99 -26.78
N VAL A 183 5.91 -59.90 -27.30
CA VAL A 183 5.37 -60.90 -28.24
C VAL A 183 6.24 -60.99 -29.50
N ARG A 184 6.66 -59.85 -30.06
CA ARG A 184 7.57 -59.81 -31.22
C ARG A 184 8.94 -60.43 -30.94
N GLN A 185 9.56 -60.12 -29.80
CA GLN A 185 10.85 -60.71 -29.43
C GLN A 185 10.77 -62.22 -29.22
N VAL A 186 9.69 -62.70 -28.59
CA VAL A 186 9.48 -64.15 -28.44
C VAL A 186 9.31 -64.82 -29.81
N ALA A 187 8.54 -64.21 -30.72
CA ALA A 187 8.39 -64.72 -32.08
C ALA A 187 9.74 -64.81 -32.81
N GLU A 188 10.55 -63.76 -32.75
CA GLU A 188 11.88 -63.70 -33.39
C GLU A 188 12.83 -64.79 -32.86
N ILE A 189 12.89 -65.02 -31.54
CA ILE A 189 13.68 -66.09 -30.91
C ILE A 189 13.17 -67.47 -31.31
N THR A 190 11.84 -67.65 -31.38
CA THR A 190 11.27 -68.94 -31.78
C THR A 190 11.60 -69.27 -33.22
N GLU A 191 11.60 -68.29 -34.13
CA GLU A 191 11.81 -68.52 -35.56
C GLU A 191 13.27 -68.78 -35.95
N THR A 192 14.25 -68.17 -35.27
CA THR A 192 15.66 -68.28 -35.65
C THR A 192 16.37 -69.47 -35.01
N ASP A 193 16.32 -69.64 -33.69
CA ASP A 193 17.19 -70.61 -33.00
C ASP A 193 16.43 -71.84 -32.46
N TYR A 194 15.29 -71.62 -31.78
CA TYR A 194 14.56 -72.72 -31.13
C TYR A 194 13.93 -73.69 -32.14
N PHE A 195 13.29 -73.17 -33.20
CA PHE A 195 12.68 -74.02 -34.23
C PHE A 195 13.71 -74.81 -35.05
N GLN A 196 14.89 -74.22 -35.27
CA GLN A 196 15.96 -74.91 -36.01
C GLN A 196 16.50 -76.10 -35.20
N ASP A 197 16.80 -75.89 -33.91
CA ASP A 197 17.28 -76.96 -33.03
C ASP A 197 16.22 -78.06 -32.82
N LEU A 198 14.93 -77.70 -32.69
CA LEU A 198 13.85 -78.69 -32.58
C LEU A 198 13.74 -79.57 -33.84
N ARG A 199 13.82 -78.98 -35.03
CA ARG A 199 13.80 -79.74 -36.29
C ARG A 199 15.00 -80.65 -36.41
N GLN A 200 16.17 -80.18 -36.02
CA GLN A 200 17.41 -80.95 -36.08
C GLN A 200 17.37 -82.15 -35.12
N ARG A 201 16.88 -81.97 -33.90
CA ARG A 201 16.67 -83.06 -32.93
C ARG A 201 15.60 -84.07 -33.38
N ALA A 202 14.49 -83.59 -33.95
CA ALA A 202 13.44 -84.45 -34.47
C ALA A 202 13.92 -85.30 -35.67
N GLN A 203 14.71 -84.71 -36.58
CA GLN A 203 15.35 -85.44 -37.67
C GLN A 203 16.37 -86.46 -37.16
N GLY A 204 17.18 -86.10 -36.15
CA GLY A 204 18.12 -87.02 -35.52
C GLY A 204 17.44 -88.21 -34.85
N LEU A 205 16.29 -88.00 -34.20
CA LEU A 205 15.47 -89.08 -33.64
C LEU A 205 14.88 -89.95 -34.75
N ARG A 206 14.35 -89.35 -35.82
CA ARG A 206 13.77 -90.09 -36.95
C ARG A 206 14.79 -90.97 -37.67
N ALA A 207 15.99 -90.44 -37.91
CA ALA A 207 17.10 -91.20 -38.48
C ALA A 207 17.56 -92.36 -37.58
N ARG A 208 17.52 -92.20 -36.25
CA ARG A 208 17.79 -93.29 -35.30
C ARG A 208 16.72 -94.37 -35.30
N PHE A 209 15.45 -94.01 -35.53
CA PHE A 209 14.36 -94.98 -35.66
C PHE A 209 14.40 -95.72 -37.00
N GLU A 210 14.67 -95.03 -38.11
CA GLU A 210 14.78 -95.66 -39.44
C GLU A 210 16.00 -96.59 -39.55
N GLY A 211 17.13 -96.26 -38.91
CA GLY A 211 18.31 -97.13 -38.85
C GLY A 211 18.13 -98.41 -38.02
N SER A 212 17.08 -98.50 -37.19
CA SER A 212 16.80 -99.69 -36.35
C SER A 212 15.82 -100.70 -36.97
N SER A 213 15.25 -100.39 -38.14
CA SER A 213 14.22 -101.22 -38.80
C SER A 213 14.73 -102.04 -40.00
N GLY A 214 16.05 -102.11 -40.21
CA GLY A 214 16.68 -102.72 -41.39
C GLY A 214 17.52 -103.97 -41.14
N THR A 215 17.31 -104.71 -40.06
CA THR A 215 18.05 -105.96 -39.81
C THR A 215 17.13 -107.06 -39.28
N THR A 216 16.43 -107.72 -40.19
CA THR A 216 15.98 -109.11 -40.04
C THR A 216 15.87 -109.73 -41.41
#